data_AF-A0A6G7PH04-F1
#
_entry.id   AF-A0A6G7PH04-F1
#
_cell.length_a   1.000
_cell.length_b   1.000
_cell.length_c   1.000
_cell.angle_alpha   90.00
_cell.angle_beta   90.00
_cell.angle_gamma   90.00
#
_symmetry.space_group_name_H-M   'P 1'
#
loop_
_entity.id
_entity.type
_entity.pdbx_description
1 polymer ?
#
loop_
_entity_poly.entity_id
_entity_poly.type
_entity_poly.pdbx_seq_one_letter_code
_entity_poly.pdbx_strand_id
1 'polypeptide(L)'
;MTWRELGGYIRQLPPDARTRLVLGDDESIWGLQEHLTAVVIDELRAANWQRSQEGVPKGKQKPAPKPFPRPGVGAKAKRADKNSPERQEARQRALRRAAERKRALAAGEIT
;
A
#
# COMPACT_ATOMS: atom_id res chain seq x y z
N MET A 1 2.71 42.31 -7.90
CA MET A 1 2.41 40.89 -7.62
C MET A 1 3.45 40.37 -6.64
N THR A 2 3.06 40.16 -5.39
CA THR A 2 3.92 39.65 -4.32
C THR A 2 3.83 38.13 -4.22
N TRP A 3 4.82 37.48 -3.62
CA TRP A 3 4.77 36.03 -3.33
C TRP A 3 3.55 35.63 -2.49
N ARG A 4 3.09 36.53 -1.62
CA ARG A 4 1.90 36.34 -0.79
C ARG A 4 0.63 36.36 -1.64
N GLU A 5 0.54 37.27 -2.61
CA GLU A 5 -0.57 37.35 -3.57
C GLU A 5 -0.61 36.13 -4.50
N LEU A 6 0.55 35.71 -5.04
CA LEU A 6 0.65 34.50 -5.86
C LEU A 6 0.20 33.26 -5.07
N GLY A 7 0.66 33.10 -3.83
CA GLY A 7 0.21 32.01 -2.96
C GLY A 7 -1.29 32.05 -2.69
N GLY A 8 -1.88 33.24 -2.56
CA GLY A 8 -3.33 33.43 -2.46
C GLY A 8 -4.07 32.94 -3.71
N TYR A 9 -3.62 33.35 -4.90
CA TYR A 9 -4.23 32.91 -6.16
C TYR A 9 -4.12 31.41 -6.37
N ILE A 10 -2.98 30.79 -6.02
CA ILE A 10 -2.80 29.34 -6.13
C ILE A 10 -3.78 28.59 -5.22
N ARG A 11 -4.02 29.09 -4.00
CA ARG A 11 -4.96 28.50 -3.03
C ARG A 11 -6.43 28.71 -3.39
N GLN A 12 -6.74 29.70 -4.22
CA GLN A 12 -8.11 29.96 -4.69
C GLN A 12 -8.42 29.30 -6.04
N LEU A 13 -7.44 28.68 -6.69
CA LEU A 13 -7.68 27.92 -7.91
C LEU A 13 -8.72 26.81 -7.70
N PRO A 14 -9.51 26.48 -8.74
CA PRO A 14 -10.36 25.31 -8.72
C PRO A 14 -9.58 24.01 -8.38
N PRO A 15 -10.20 23.02 -7.74
CA PRO A 15 -9.56 21.73 -7.44
C PRO A 15 -9.04 21.00 -8.68
N ASP A 16 -9.70 21.15 -9.82
CA ASP A 16 -9.33 20.57 -11.12
C ASP A 16 -8.28 21.38 -11.89
N ALA A 17 -7.78 22.48 -11.33
CA ALA A 17 -6.76 23.28 -11.97
C ALA A 17 -5.48 22.48 -12.21
N ARG A 18 -5.05 22.38 -13.46
CA ARG A 18 -3.83 21.65 -13.87
C ARG A 18 -2.57 22.06 -13.10
N THR A 19 -2.49 23.31 -12.66
CA THR A 19 -1.41 23.80 -11.81
C THR A 19 -1.31 23.04 -10.49
N ARG A 20 -2.44 22.67 -9.85
CA ARG A 20 -2.44 21.88 -8.60
C ARG A 20 -1.93 20.46 -8.81
N LEU A 21 -2.31 19.85 -9.92
CA LEU A 21 -1.83 18.52 -10.32
C LEU A 21 -0.32 18.48 -10.49
N VAL A 22 0.26 19.48 -11.16
CA VAL A 22 1.72 19.57 -11.38
C VAL A 22 2.48 19.81 -10.07
N LEU A 23 1.86 20.51 -9.12
CA LEU A 23 2.41 20.75 -7.77
C LEU A 23 2.32 19.53 -6.85
N GLY A 24 1.76 18.41 -7.32
CA GLY A 24 1.67 17.16 -6.56
C GLY A 24 0.50 17.12 -5.57
N ASP A 25 -0.50 18.00 -5.74
CA ASP A 25 -1.73 17.97 -4.94
C ASP A 25 -2.70 16.91 -5.50
N ASP A 26 -2.28 15.64 -5.42
CA ASP A 26 -3.04 14.50 -5.92
C ASP A 26 -4.35 14.28 -5.13
N GLU A 27 -4.43 14.78 -3.90
CA GLU A 27 -5.64 14.76 -3.07
C GLU A 27 -6.78 15.56 -3.73
N SER A 28 -6.46 16.63 -4.47
CA SER A 28 -7.45 17.51 -5.11
C SER A 28 -8.13 16.92 -6.36
N ILE A 29 -7.64 15.77 -6.86
CA ILE A 29 -8.16 15.11 -8.07
C ILE A 29 -9.56 14.54 -7.82
N TRP A 30 -9.82 14.06 -6.61
CA TRP A 30 -11.09 13.45 -6.24
C TRP A 30 -11.91 14.40 -5.38
N GLY A 31 -13.16 14.62 -5.79
CA GLY A 31 -14.15 15.23 -4.94
C GLY A 31 -14.73 14.23 -3.92
N LEU A 32 -15.58 14.75 -3.04
CA LEU A 32 -16.27 13.93 -2.04
C LEU A 32 -17.09 12.81 -2.67
N GLN A 33 -17.74 13.08 -3.80
CA GLN A 33 -18.58 12.10 -4.49
C GLN A 33 -17.76 10.92 -5.01
N GLU A 34 -16.58 11.14 -5.57
CA GLU A 34 -15.67 10.10 -6.04
C GLU A 34 -15.20 9.23 -4.88
N HIS A 35 -14.83 9.84 -3.75
CA HIS A 35 -14.44 9.12 -2.55
C HIS A 35 -15.58 8.24 -2.01
N LEU A 36 -16.79 8.79 -1.90
CA LEU A 36 -17.96 8.05 -1.44
C LEU A 36 -18.33 6.91 -2.38
N THR A 37 -18.32 7.16 -3.69
CA THR A 37 -18.59 6.14 -4.70
C THR A 37 -17.56 5.01 -4.64
N ALA A 38 -16.28 5.34 -4.43
CA ALA A 38 -15.24 4.34 -4.23
C ALA A 38 -15.48 3.48 -2.97
N VAL A 39 -15.97 4.07 -1.86
CA VAL A 39 -16.38 3.28 -0.66
C VAL A 39 -17.50 2.32 -1.02
N VAL A 40 -18.54 2.79 -1.70
CA VAL A 40 -19.67 1.94 -2.11
C VAL A 40 -19.19 0.78 -2.99
N ILE A 41 -18.31 1.03 -3.96
CA ILE A 41 -17.75 -0.02 -4.82
C ILE A 41 -16.95 -1.05 -4.01
N ASP A 42 -16.15 -0.60 -3.05
CA ASP A 42 -15.35 -1.48 -2.19
C ASP A 42 -16.24 -2.41 -1.35
N GLU A 43 -17.30 -1.87 -0.75
CA GLU A 43 -18.27 -2.64 0.03
C GLU A 43 -19.06 -3.63 -0.85
N LEU A 44 -19.48 -3.22 -2.05
CA LEU A 44 -20.16 -4.11 -2.99
C LEU A 44 -19.25 -5.26 -3.44
N ARG A 45 -17.97 -4.99 -3.69
CA ARG A 45 -16.98 -6.03 -4.01
C ARG A 45 -16.80 -7.01 -2.85
N ALA A 46 -16.72 -6.51 -1.63
CA ALA A 46 -16.63 -7.35 -0.43
C ALA A 46 -17.86 -8.23 -0.26
N ALA A 47 -19.07 -7.66 -0.38
CA ALA A 47 -20.33 -8.40 -0.29
C ALA A 47 -20.48 -9.47 -1.37
N ASN A 48 -20.08 -9.16 -2.61
CA ASN A 48 -20.08 -10.14 -3.72
C ASN A 48 -19.07 -11.26 -3.47
N TRP A 49 -17.88 -10.93 -2.95
CA TRP A 49 -16.87 -11.92 -2.58
C TRP A 49 -17.38 -12.85 -1.47
N GLN A 50 -17.99 -12.32 -0.42
CA GLN A 50 -18.58 -13.11 0.67
C GLN A 50 -19.59 -14.14 0.15
N ARG A 51 -20.54 -13.71 -0.70
CA ARG A 51 -21.51 -14.60 -1.34
C ARG A 51 -20.87 -15.65 -2.25
N SER A 52 -19.85 -15.25 -3.02
CA SER A 52 -19.11 -16.18 -3.89
C SER A 52 -18.29 -17.21 -3.11
N GLN A 53 -18.03 -16.94 -1.83
CA GLN A 53 -17.19 -17.73 -0.96
C GLN A 53 -17.98 -18.66 -0.04
N GLU A 54 -19.30 -18.51 0.00
CA GLU A 54 -20.24 -19.35 0.73
C GLU A 54 -20.13 -20.80 0.25
N GLY A 55 -20.04 -21.75 1.19
CA GLY A 55 -19.90 -23.19 0.89
C GLY A 55 -18.51 -23.64 0.44
N VAL A 56 -17.56 -22.73 0.20
CA VAL A 56 -16.20 -23.09 -0.21
C VAL A 56 -15.29 -23.25 1.02
N PRO A 57 -14.57 -24.39 1.15
CA PRO A 57 -13.72 -24.67 2.31
C PRO A 57 -12.59 -23.65 2.45
N LYS A 58 -12.20 -23.36 3.70
CA LYS A 58 -11.23 -22.30 4.07
C LYS A 58 -9.92 -22.32 3.29
N GLY A 59 -9.43 -23.50 2.86
CA GLY A 59 -8.19 -23.64 2.09
C GLY A 59 -8.30 -23.32 0.59
N LYS A 60 -9.52 -23.20 0.05
CA LYS A 60 -9.78 -22.92 -1.37
C LYS A 60 -10.41 -21.54 -1.60
N GLN A 61 -10.46 -20.72 -0.56
CA GLN A 61 -11.08 -19.40 -0.64
C GLN A 61 -10.22 -18.45 -1.48
N LYS A 62 -10.86 -17.67 -2.35
CA LYS A 62 -10.16 -16.62 -3.09
C LYS A 62 -9.80 -15.50 -2.12
N PRO A 63 -8.68 -14.79 -2.33
CA PRO A 63 -8.35 -13.64 -1.50
C PRO A 63 -9.44 -12.56 -1.61
N ALA A 64 -9.72 -11.88 -0.50
CA ALA A 64 -10.63 -10.74 -0.49
C ALA A 64 -10.16 -9.65 -1.46
N PRO A 65 -11.09 -8.94 -2.13
CA PRO A 65 -10.75 -7.86 -3.04
C PRO A 65 -10.03 -6.75 -2.29
N LYS A 66 -9.04 -6.13 -2.97
CA LYS A 66 -8.35 -4.95 -2.44
C LYS A 66 -9.24 -3.72 -2.65
N PRO A 67 -9.16 -2.74 -1.73
CA PRO A 67 -9.81 -1.45 -1.92
C PRO A 67 -9.38 -0.79 -3.24
N PHE A 68 -10.29 -0.05 -3.84
CA PHE A 68 -10.03 0.73 -5.04
C PHE A 68 -8.90 1.75 -4.76
N PRO A 69 -7.91 1.90 -5.66
CA PRO A 69 -6.81 2.84 -5.46
C PRO A 69 -7.33 4.28 -5.45
N ARG A 70 -7.09 5.01 -4.36
CA ARG A 70 -7.55 6.39 -4.19
C ARG A 70 -6.35 7.34 -4.23
N PRO A 71 -6.45 8.50 -4.91
CA PRO A 71 -5.45 9.56 -4.78
C PRO A 71 -5.30 9.99 -3.31
N GLY A 72 -4.11 10.40 -2.91
CA GLY A 72 -3.80 10.81 -1.53
C GLY A 72 -3.69 9.67 -0.51
N VAL A 73 -4.51 8.63 -0.63
CA VAL A 73 -4.41 7.42 0.20
C VAL A 73 -3.34 6.51 -0.40
N GLY A 74 -2.09 6.73 0.05
CA GLY A 74 -0.92 5.96 -0.38
C GLY A 74 -1.23 4.47 -0.51
N ALA A 75 -1.05 3.93 -1.73
CA ALA A 75 -1.26 2.52 -1.98
C ALA A 75 -0.44 1.71 -0.96
N LYS A 76 -1.04 0.70 -0.32
CA LYS A 76 -0.31 -0.17 0.61
C LYS A 76 1.00 -0.58 -0.04
N ALA A 77 2.12 -0.20 0.57
CA ALA A 77 3.46 -0.39 0.02
C ALA A 77 3.54 -1.79 -0.59
N LYS A 78 3.79 -1.86 -1.91
CA LYS A 78 3.96 -3.14 -2.58
C LYS A 78 5.04 -3.87 -1.80
N ARG A 79 4.71 -5.02 -1.21
CA ARG A 79 5.71 -5.83 -0.51
C ARG A 79 6.85 -6.03 -1.49
N ALA A 80 8.06 -5.64 -1.09
CA ALA A 80 9.26 -5.80 -1.91
C ALA A 80 9.28 -7.21 -2.52
N ASP A 81 9.70 -7.31 -3.77
CA ASP A 81 9.72 -8.58 -4.49
C ASP A 81 10.47 -9.63 -3.64
N LYS A 82 9.92 -10.85 -3.59
CA LYS A 82 10.60 -11.99 -2.94
C LYS A 82 11.92 -12.30 -3.62
N ASN A 83 12.04 -11.98 -4.90
CA ASN A 83 13.25 -12.15 -5.70
C ASN A 83 14.17 -10.93 -5.71
N SER A 84 13.88 -9.88 -4.93
CA SER A 84 14.79 -8.74 -4.82
C SER A 84 16.15 -9.19 -4.25
N PRO A 85 17.28 -8.80 -4.87
CA PRO A 85 18.62 -9.22 -4.46
C PRO A 85 18.92 -8.86 -3.00
N GLU A 86 18.51 -7.67 -2.55
CA GLU A 86 18.69 -7.21 -1.16
C GLU A 86 18.01 -8.16 -0.15
N ARG A 87 16.84 -8.69 -0.52
CA ARG A 87 16.07 -9.60 0.34
C ARG A 87 16.69 -10.98 0.39
N GLN A 88 17.26 -11.44 -0.72
CA GLN A 88 17.98 -12.70 -0.80
C GLN A 88 19.24 -12.64 0.06
N GLU A 89 20.00 -11.56 -0.02
CA GLU A 89 21.18 -11.34 0.82
C GLU A 89 20.81 -11.31 2.31
N ALA A 90 19.76 -10.58 2.69
CA ALA A 90 19.30 -10.53 4.08
C ALA A 90 18.93 -11.93 4.60
N ARG A 91 18.26 -12.74 3.77
CA ARG A 91 17.93 -14.13 4.11
C ARG A 91 19.18 -14.99 4.28
N GLN A 92 20.15 -14.87 3.37
CA GLN A 92 21.40 -15.62 3.47
C GLN A 92 22.21 -15.24 4.70
N ARG A 93 22.28 -13.94 5.04
CA ARG A 93 22.91 -13.45 6.27
C ARG A 93 22.24 -14.04 7.51
N ALA A 94 20.90 -14.08 7.55
CA ALA A 94 20.16 -14.70 8.65
C ALA A 94 20.46 -16.20 8.78
N LEU A 95 20.51 -16.94 7.66
CA LEU A 95 20.85 -18.37 7.66
C LEU A 95 22.28 -18.64 8.14
N ARG A 96 23.24 -17.81 7.73
CA ARG A 96 24.64 -17.90 8.20
C ARG A 96 24.74 -17.71 9.71
N ARG A 97 24.09 -16.69 10.26
CA ARG A 97 24.03 -16.46 11.71
C ARG A 97 23.39 -17.63 12.46
N ALA A 98 22.33 -18.22 11.92
CA ALA A 98 21.70 -19.39 12.52
C ALA A 98 22.63 -20.62 12.51
N ALA A 99 23.37 -20.83 11.42
CA ALA A 99 24.35 -21.90 11.31
C ALA A 99 25.54 -21.71 12.27
N GLU A 100 26.05 -20.48 12.37
CA GLU A 100 27.10 -20.10 13.34
C GLU A 100 26.63 -20.33 14.77
N ARG A 101 25.43 -19.87 15.12
CA ARG A 101 24.85 -20.12 16.45
C ARG A 101 24.68 -21.61 16.74
N LYS A 102 24.21 -22.39 15.75
CA LYS A 102 24.05 -23.84 15.91
C LYS A 102 25.40 -24.54 16.09
N ARG A 103 26.46 -24.07 15.41
CA ARG A 103 27.83 -24.56 15.58
C ARG A 103 28.39 -24.20 16.96
N ALA A 104 28.19 -22.97 17.42
CA ALA A 104 28.62 -22.51 18.72
C ALA A 104 27.92 -23.26 19.88
N LEU A 105 26.62 -23.52 19.75
CA LEU A 105 25.87 -24.38 20.68
C LEU A 105 26.40 -25.82 20.69
N ALA A 106 26.72 -26.38 19.51
CA ALA A 106 27.28 -27.73 19.41
C ALA A 106 28.72 -27.82 19.96
N ALA A 107 29.49 -26.73 19.89
CA ALA A 107 30.82 -26.61 20.45
C ALA A 107 30.82 -26.26 21.95
N GLY A 108 29.66 -25.93 22.55
CA GLY A 108 29.53 -25.57 23.96
C GLY A 108 30.06 -24.17 24.31
N GLU A 109 30.34 -23.32 23.33
CA GLU A 109 30.85 -21.95 23.53
C GLU A 109 29.77 -20.97 24.00
N ILE A 110 28.50 -21.32 23.81
CA ILE A 110 27.33 -20.55 24.20
C ILE A 110 26.32 -21.54 24.79
N THR A 111 25.74 -21.24 25.96
CA THR A 111 24.69 -22.03 26.63
C THR A 111 23.28 -21.60 26.23
#